data_AF-A0A366ZYR7-F1
#
_entry.id   AF-A0A366ZYR7-F1
#
_cell.length_a   1.000
_cell.length_b   1.000
_cell.length_c   1.000
_cell.angle_alpha   90.00
_cell.angle_beta   90.00
_cell.angle_gamma   90.00
#
_symmetry.space_group_name_H-M   'P 1'
#
loop_
_entity.id
_entity.type
_entity.pdbx_description
1 polymer ?
#
loop_
_entity_poly.entity_id
_entity_poly.type
_entity_poly.pdbx_seq_one_letter_code
_entity_poly.pdbx_strand_id
1 'polypeptide(L)'
;MGCRKRAPVTDLLRVVARNGAVVPDPRRTLPGRGASLHPTPECLHAAERRRAFVRALRSSGPVEVGPLRVHVLGAPSAAPADGEPGTGDSERPTDRTNTAGPVPGRSARREQDVVG
;
A
#
# COMPACT_ATOMS: atom_id res chain seq x y z
N MET A 1 -0.34 3.40 6.53
CA MET A 1 -0.95 4.75 6.43
C MET A 1 -0.28 5.82 7.30
N GLY A 2 0.23 5.51 8.50
CA GLY A 2 0.95 6.49 9.34
C GLY A 2 2.38 6.77 8.87
N CYS A 3 3.37 6.22 9.57
CA CYS A 3 4.80 6.41 9.25
C CYS A 3 5.25 5.84 7.90
N ARG A 4 4.42 5.03 7.22
CA ARG A 4 4.72 4.32 5.95
C ARG A 4 5.90 3.34 6.00
N LYS A 5 6.43 3.05 7.19
CA LYS A 5 7.40 1.97 7.41
C LYS A 5 6.75 0.61 7.18
N ARG A 6 7.54 -0.35 6.67
CA ARG A 6 7.15 -1.77 6.60
C ARG A 6 7.30 -2.37 8.01
N ALA A 7 6.35 -3.19 8.38
CA ALA A 7 6.31 -3.91 9.65
C ALA A 7 5.53 -5.22 9.44
N PRO A 8 5.75 -6.25 10.27
CA PRO A 8 4.99 -7.48 10.18
C PRO A 8 3.51 -7.22 10.44
N VAL A 9 2.67 -8.10 9.92
CA VAL A 9 1.21 -7.98 10.01
C VAL A 9 0.70 -7.96 11.45
N THR A 10 1.42 -8.61 12.37
CA THR A 10 1.17 -8.65 13.82
C THR A 10 1.30 -7.29 14.48
N ASP A 11 2.20 -6.44 14.00
CA ASP A 11 2.50 -5.13 14.58
C ASP A 11 1.62 -4.02 13.97
N LEU A 12 0.83 -4.40 12.95
CA LEU A 12 -0.06 -3.51 12.22
C LEU A 12 -1.51 -3.78 12.61
N LEU A 13 -2.12 -2.77 13.20
CA LEU A 13 -3.56 -2.70 13.39
C LEU A 13 -4.25 -2.46 12.05
N ARG A 14 -5.13 -3.39 11.67
CA ARG A 14 -6.06 -3.20 10.56
C ARG A 14 -7.20 -2.29 11.04
N VAL A 15 -7.57 -1.32 10.23
CA VAL A 15 -8.73 -0.46 10.44
C VAL A 15 -9.65 -0.54 9.23
N VAL A 16 -10.95 -0.48 9.45
CA VAL A 16 -11.97 -0.58 8.39
C VAL A 16 -12.92 0.60 8.45
N ALA A 17 -13.52 0.97 7.31
CA ALA A 17 -14.63 1.93 7.29
C ALA A 17 -15.95 1.20 7.51
N ARG A 18 -16.73 1.63 8.51
CA ARG A 18 -18.07 1.14 8.81
C ARG A 18 -18.97 2.31 9.15
N ASN A 19 -20.08 2.46 8.43
CA ASN A 19 -21.09 3.48 8.69
C ASN A 19 -20.52 4.91 8.85
N GLY A 20 -19.50 5.25 8.05
CA GLY A 20 -18.83 6.56 8.14
C GLY A 20 -17.80 6.70 9.27
N ALA A 21 -17.54 5.66 10.05
CA ALA A 21 -16.53 5.66 11.09
C ALA A 21 -15.36 4.73 10.78
N VAL A 22 -14.19 5.06 11.30
CA VAL A 22 -12.99 4.21 11.27
C VAL A 22 -12.98 3.32 12.50
N VAL A 23 -13.10 2.02 12.27
CA VAL A 23 -13.19 1.00 13.33
C VAL A 23 -11.90 0.17 13.36
N PRO A 24 -11.28 -0.03 14.55
CA PRO A 24 -10.15 -0.93 14.71
C PRO A 24 -10.59 -2.40 14.57
N ASP A 25 -9.80 -3.18 13.83
CA ASP A 25 -10.01 -4.61 13.60
C ASP A 25 -8.74 -5.41 13.88
N PRO A 26 -8.34 -5.56 15.16
CA PRO A 26 -7.13 -6.29 15.52
C PRO A 26 -7.19 -7.76 15.10
N ARG A 27 -8.39 -8.36 15.05
CA ARG A 27 -8.61 -9.76 14.66
C ARG A 27 -8.71 -9.97 13.14
N ARG A 28 -8.75 -8.89 12.35
CA ARG A 28 -8.88 -8.93 10.88
C ARG A 28 -10.13 -9.67 10.40
N THR A 29 -11.20 -9.64 11.19
CA THR A 29 -12.44 -10.39 10.91
C THR A 29 -13.50 -9.55 10.19
N LEU A 30 -13.35 -8.23 10.14
CA LEU A 30 -14.39 -7.36 9.61
C LEU A 30 -14.36 -7.32 8.07
N PRO A 31 -15.50 -7.51 7.39
CA PRO A 31 -15.57 -7.40 5.94
C PRO A 31 -15.40 -5.95 5.48
N GLY A 32 -14.89 -5.77 4.28
CA GLY A 32 -14.73 -4.46 3.64
C GLY A 32 -13.28 -4.05 3.40
N ARG A 33 -13.10 -2.83 2.88
CA ARG A 33 -11.76 -2.27 2.62
C ARG A 33 -11.09 -1.92 3.94
N GLY A 34 -9.93 -2.53 4.16
CA GLY A 34 -9.10 -2.27 5.33
C GLY A 34 -7.86 -1.45 4.99
N ALA A 35 -7.36 -0.72 5.97
CA ALA A 35 -6.08 -0.03 5.93
C ALA A 35 -5.22 -0.45 7.11
N SER A 36 -3.90 -0.44 6.95
CA SER A 36 -2.96 -0.80 8.02
C SER A 36 -2.31 0.44 8.62
N LEU A 37 -2.31 0.50 9.96
CA LEU A 37 -1.67 1.53 10.76
C LEU A 37 -0.98 0.88 11.98
N HIS A 38 0.13 1.45 12.46
CA HIS A 38 0.70 1.00 13.74
C HIS A 38 -0.20 1.48 14.90
N PRO A 39 -0.45 0.66 15.93
CA PRO A 39 -1.24 1.04 17.11
C PRO A 39 -0.47 2.01 18.02
N THR A 40 -0.08 3.16 17.46
CA THR A 40 0.72 4.21 18.11
C THR A 40 0.05 5.56 17.88
N PRO A 41 0.10 6.47 18.86
CA PRO A 41 -0.49 7.81 18.73
C PRO A 41 0.13 8.60 17.57
N GLU A 42 1.43 8.46 17.35
CA GLU A 42 2.14 9.15 16.26
C GLU A 42 1.60 8.77 14.87
N CYS A 43 1.39 7.47 14.63
CA CYS A 43 0.86 6.99 13.36
C CYS A 43 -0.59 7.42 13.15
N LEU A 44 -1.38 7.48 14.23
CA LEU A 44 -2.75 7.97 14.22
C LEU A 44 -2.79 9.46 13.86
N HIS A 45 -2.04 10.30 14.58
CA HIS A 45 -1.99 11.76 14.32
C HIS A 45 -1.49 12.07 12.91
N ALA A 46 -0.47 11.33 12.43
CA ALA A 46 0.02 11.47 11.07
C ALA A 46 -1.05 11.10 10.02
N ALA A 47 -1.83 10.04 10.27
CA ALA A 47 -2.89 9.61 9.38
C ALA A 47 -4.07 10.61 9.34
N GLU A 48 -4.44 11.18 10.49
CA GLU A 48 -5.48 12.21 10.59
C GLU A 48 -5.10 13.49 9.85
N ARG A 49 -3.92 14.03 10.15
CA ARG A 49 -3.41 15.25 9.50
C ARG A 49 -3.37 15.15 7.97
N ARG A 50 -3.04 13.97 7.45
CA ARG A 50 -2.91 13.72 6.00
C ARG A 50 -4.23 13.30 5.34
N ARG A 51 -5.33 13.21 6.10
CA ARG A 51 -6.62 12.63 5.65
C ARG A 51 -6.41 11.25 5.01
N ALA A 52 -5.49 10.46 5.58
CA ALA A 52 -5.08 9.19 5.02
C ALA A 52 -6.22 8.16 5.06
N PHE A 53 -7.09 8.20 6.05
CA PHE A 53 -8.23 7.28 6.18
C PHE A 53 -9.22 7.42 5.02
N VAL A 54 -9.56 8.64 4.63
CA VAL A 54 -10.48 8.91 3.51
C VAL A 54 -9.92 8.33 2.21
N ARG A 55 -8.63 8.55 1.94
CA ARG A 55 -7.94 7.98 0.77
C ARG A 55 -7.80 6.46 0.83
N ALA A 56 -7.41 5.92 1.97
CA ALA A 56 -7.12 4.50 2.17
C ALA A 56 -8.39 3.64 2.10
N LEU A 57 -9.44 4.10 2.76
CA LEU A 57 -10.71 3.40 2.88
C LEU A 57 -11.67 3.77 1.75
N ARG A 58 -11.29 4.74 0.90
CA ARG A 58 -12.08 5.28 -0.21
C ARG A 58 -13.48 5.74 0.26
N SER A 59 -13.53 6.45 1.38
CA SER A 59 -14.78 7.05 1.84
C SER A 59 -15.12 8.28 0.99
N SER A 60 -16.39 8.47 0.64
CA SER A 60 -16.85 9.64 -0.11
C SER A 60 -16.96 10.91 0.74
N GLY A 61 -16.68 10.84 2.05
CA GLY A 61 -16.86 11.95 2.98
C GLY A 61 -15.93 11.88 4.20
N PRO A 62 -16.06 12.87 5.11
CA PRO A 62 -15.37 12.84 6.39
C PRO A 62 -15.70 11.56 7.14
N VAL A 63 -14.69 11.00 7.81
CA VAL A 63 -14.83 9.77 8.59
C VAL A 63 -14.57 10.05 10.04
N GLU A 64 -15.41 9.50 10.91
CA GLU A 64 -15.26 9.63 12.35
C GLU A 64 -14.14 8.72 12.86
N VAL A 65 -13.12 9.32 13.47
CA VAL A 65 -11.92 8.60 13.95
C VAL A 65 -11.99 8.32 15.46
N GLY A 66 -13.01 8.82 16.16
CA GLY A 66 -13.18 8.64 17.61
C GLY A 66 -12.99 7.21 18.11
N PRO A 67 -13.65 6.20 17.53
CA PRO A 67 -13.49 4.80 17.97
C PRO A 67 -12.05 4.29 17.83
N LEU A 68 -11.36 4.66 16.75
CA LEU A 68 -9.97 4.32 16.55
C LEU A 68 -9.06 5.05 17.55
N ARG A 69 -9.33 6.33 17.83
CA ARG A 69 -8.56 7.12 18.82
C ARG A 69 -8.64 6.49 20.20
N VAL A 70 -9.84 6.18 20.68
CA VAL A 70 -10.05 5.54 21.99
C VAL A 70 -9.29 4.21 22.07
N HIS A 71 -9.30 3.42 20.99
CA HIS A 71 -8.58 2.15 20.96
C HIS A 71 -7.06 2.32 20.99
N VAL A 72 -6.50 3.24 20.19
CA VAL A 72 -5.05 3.45 20.11
C VAL A 72 -4.50 4.14 21.37
N LEU A 73 -5.26 5.04 21.97
CA LEU A 73 -4.86 5.79 23.17
C LEU A 73 -5.19 5.03 24.47
N GLY A 74 -6.18 4.15 24.46
CA GLY A 74 -6.64 3.38 25.63
C GLY A 74 -6.09 1.96 25.72
N ALA A 75 -5.48 1.42 24.66
CA ALA A 75 -4.74 0.17 24.76
C ALA A 75 -3.37 0.43 25.41
N PRO A 76 -2.94 -0.35 26.43
CA PRO A 76 -1.54 -0.40 26.78
C PRO A 76 -0.81 -0.95 25.54
N SER A 77 -0.11 -0.05 24.86
CA SER A 77 0.67 -0.34 23.65
C SER A 77 1.51 -1.58 23.95
N ALA A 78 1.20 -2.70 23.29
CA ALA A 78 2.17 -3.79 23.21
C ALA A 78 3.42 -3.16 22.59
N ALA A 79 4.40 -2.92 23.44
CA ALA A 79 5.64 -2.25 23.11
C ALA A 79 6.28 -2.95 21.91
N PRO A 80 7.01 -2.21 21.06
CA PRO A 80 7.67 -2.80 19.92
C PRO A 80 8.69 -3.80 20.46
N ALA A 81 8.55 -5.08 20.14
CA ALA A 81 9.72 -5.93 20.15
C ALA A 81 10.64 -5.34 19.09
N ASP A 82 11.81 -4.87 19.50
CA ASP A 82 12.90 -4.40 18.67
C ASP A 82 13.23 -5.47 17.61
N GLY A 83 12.51 -5.44 16.50
CA GLY A 83 12.85 -6.14 15.28
C GLY A 83 13.84 -5.27 14.55
N GLU A 84 15.12 -5.56 14.75
CA GLU A 84 16.25 -5.02 14.01
C GLU A 84 15.93 -4.83 12.51
N PRO A 85 16.52 -3.82 11.84
CA PRO A 85 16.42 -3.69 10.40
C PRO A 85 17.11 -4.90 9.75
N GLY A 86 16.34 -5.95 9.53
CA GLY A 86 16.71 -7.00 8.59
C GLY A 86 16.84 -6.35 7.22
N THR A 87 18.08 -6.14 6.79
CA THR A 87 18.48 -5.99 5.40
C THR A 87 17.96 -7.22 4.65
N GLY A 88 16.70 -7.20 4.26
CA GLY A 88 16.11 -8.08 3.27
C GLY A 88 16.17 -7.38 1.93
N ASP A 89 17.37 -7.33 1.36
CA ASP A 89 17.50 -7.32 -0.09
C ASP A 89 16.96 -8.68 -0.56
N SER A 90 15.82 -8.67 -1.25
CA SER A 90 15.47 -9.67 -2.26
C SER A 90 14.18 -9.22 -2.96
N GLU A 91 14.43 -8.54 -4.07
CA GLU A 91 13.81 -8.83 -5.37
C GLU A 91 12.34 -8.44 -5.56
N ARG A 92 12.21 -7.24 -6.11
CA ARG A 92 11.16 -6.96 -7.09
C ARG A 92 11.51 -7.71 -8.39
N PRO A 93 10.66 -8.61 -8.91
CA PRO A 93 10.54 -8.72 -10.35
C PRO A 93 9.67 -7.56 -10.81
N THR A 94 10.30 -6.44 -11.15
CA THR A 94 9.67 -5.52 -12.12
C THR A 94 9.79 -6.16 -13.48
N ASP A 95 8.80 -6.95 -13.86
CA ASP A 95 8.60 -7.25 -15.27
C ASP A 95 8.07 -5.98 -15.94
N ARG A 96 9.02 -5.16 -16.38
CA ARG A 96 8.86 -4.09 -17.36
C ARG A 96 10.05 -4.18 -18.28
N THR A 97 9.90 -4.93 -19.36
CA THR A 97 10.71 -4.72 -20.55
C THR A 97 9.77 -4.41 -21.70
N ASN A 98 9.50 -3.12 -21.86
CA ASN A 98 9.13 -2.55 -23.14
C ASN A 98 10.43 -2.04 -23.77
N THR A 99 10.87 -2.64 -24.88
CA THR A 99 11.66 -1.92 -25.89
C THR A 99 11.29 -2.46 -27.27
N ALA A 100 10.45 -1.69 -27.95
CA ALA A 100 10.57 -1.30 -29.35
C ALA A 100 11.60 -2.08 -30.19
N GLY A 101 11.12 -3.01 -31.00
CA GLY A 101 11.88 -3.48 -32.16
C GLY A 101 11.87 -2.42 -33.26
N PRO A 102 13.02 -2.10 -33.89
CA PRO A 102 13.08 -1.15 -34.99
C PRO A 102 12.44 -1.76 -36.26
N VAL A 103 11.65 -0.96 -36.96
CA VAL A 103 11.15 -1.24 -38.31
C VAL A 103 12.31 -1.18 -39.33
N PRO A 104 12.69 -2.27 -40.03
CA PRO A 104 13.57 -2.14 -41.17
C PRO A 104 12.80 -1.67 -42.39
N GLY A 105 13.31 -0.59 -42.97
CA GLY A 105 12.73 0.15 -44.07
C GLY A 105 12.65 -0.61 -45.39
N ARG A 106 11.57 -0.32 -46.09
CA ARG A 106 11.38 -0.54 -47.53
C ARG A 106 12.43 0.28 -48.29
N SER A 107 13.29 -0.36 -49.08
CA SER A 107 14.02 0.30 -50.17
C SER A 107 14.35 -0.70 -51.26
N ALA A 108 13.95 -0.32 -52.47
CA ALA A 108 14.05 -1.03 -53.73
C ALA A 108 15.48 -1.08 -54.28
N ARG A 109 15.74 -2.10 -55.12
CA ARG A 109 16.37 -2.09 -56.47
C ARG A 109 16.55 -3.55 -56.90
N ARG A 110 15.98 -3.98 -58.04
CA ARG A 110 16.64 -4.14 -59.37
C ARG A 110 17.82 -5.14 -59.25
N GLU A 111 17.97 -6.22 -60.02
CA GLU A 111 17.84 -6.37 -61.47
C GLU A 111 18.27 -7.81 -61.88
N GLN A 112 17.56 -8.41 -62.86
CA GLN A 112 17.99 -9.26 -63.99
C GLN A 112 18.74 -10.64 -63.86
N ASP A 113 18.32 -11.49 -64.82
CA ASP A 113 19.08 -12.47 -65.64
C ASP A 113 19.03 -14.00 -65.38
N VAL A 114 18.28 -14.67 -66.29
CA VAL A 114 18.74 -15.65 -67.31
C VAL A 114 18.68 -17.19 -67.09
N VAL A 115 18.10 -17.85 -68.11
CA VAL A 115 18.24 -19.25 -68.65
C VAL A 115 17.82 -20.42 -67.74
N GLY A 116 17.00 -21.39 -68.16
CA GLY A 116 16.43 -21.74 -69.47
C GLY A 116 15.56 -22.98 -69.35
#